data_AF-A0A2N8N4G1-F1
#
_entry.id   AF-A0A2N8N4G1-F1
#
_cell.length_a   1.000
_cell.length_b   1.000
_cell.length_c   1.000
_cell.angle_alpha   90.00
_cell.angle_beta   90.00
_cell.angle_gamma   90.00
#
_symmetry.space_group_name_H-M   'P 1'
#
loop_
_entity.id
_entity.type
_entity.pdbx_description
1 polymer ?
#
loop_
_entity_poly.entity_id
_entity_poly.type
_entity_poly.pdbx_seq_one_letter_code
_entity_poly.pdbx_strand_id
1 'polypeptide(L)'
;MRSVRKCSRTGCLEPAVATLTYAYSDSTAVVGPLATASEPHSYDLCEAHALRLTVPKGWEVVRHEGAFAAPDPSADELTALAEAVREAGRSDKPAPGPEPEGPSGRRGHLRVLPGRA
;
A
#
# COMPACT_ATOMS: atom_id res chain seq x y z
N MET A 1 1.63 -5.94 -7.67
CA MET A 1 2.20 -5.33 -6.44
C MET A 1 2.68 -3.94 -6.80
N ARG A 2 2.08 -2.88 -6.22
CA ARG A 2 2.57 -1.52 -6.46
C ARG A 2 3.89 -1.38 -5.70
N SER A 3 5.00 -1.20 -6.43
CA SER A 3 6.31 -0.97 -5.83
C SER A 3 6.26 0.33 -5.03
N VAL A 4 6.57 0.29 -3.74
CA VAL A 4 6.65 1.49 -2.90
C VAL A 4 7.88 2.28 -3.32
N ARG A 5 7.69 3.56 -3.64
CA ARG A 5 8.80 4.45 -4.00
C ARG A 5 9.69 4.65 -2.78
N LYS A 6 10.99 4.57 -3.00
CA LYS A 6 12.01 4.72 -1.95
C LYS A 6 12.53 6.15 -1.94
N CYS A 7 13.03 6.57 -0.78
CA CYS A 7 13.72 7.84 -0.66
C CYS A 7 14.88 7.94 -1.67
N SER A 8 14.98 9.07 -2.38
CA SER A 8 16.04 9.38 -3.34
C SER A 8 17.39 9.65 -2.68
N ARG A 9 17.47 9.77 -1.35
CA ARG A 9 18.73 9.99 -0.64
C ARG A 9 19.57 8.72 -0.71
N THR A 10 20.81 8.85 -1.18
CA THR A 10 21.77 7.74 -1.29
C THR A 10 21.90 6.98 0.03
N GLY A 11 21.70 5.66 -0.02
CA GLY A 11 21.78 4.77 1.15
C GLY A 11 20.52 4.73 2.03
N CYS A 12 19.50 5.54 1.75
CA CYS A 12 18.22 5.46 2.43
C CYS A 12 17.30 4.45 1.73
N LEU A 13 16.77 3.50 2.49
CA LEU A 13 15.83 2.48 1.99
C LEU A 13 14.38 2.73 2.46
N GLU A 14 14.17 3.78 3.25
CA GLU A 14 12.86 4.14 3.79
C GLU A 14 11.87 4.47 2.67
N PRO A 15 10.58 4.17 2.88
CA PRO A 15 9.53 4.54 1.94
C PRO A 15 9.44 6.07 1.84
N ALA A 16 9.24 6.55 0.61
CA ALA A 16 8.99 7.96 0.39
C ALA A 16 7.56 8.33 0.76
N VAL A 17 7.40 9.51 1.35
CA VAL A 17 6.11 10.09 1.78
C VAL A 17 5.97 11.56 1.36
N ALA A 18 7.05 12.17 0.89
CA ALA A 18 7.06 13.54 0.38
C ALA A 18 7.73 13.59 -0.99
N THR A 19 7.40 14.61 -1.77
CA THR A 19 8.10 14.92 -3.02
C THR A 19 8.68 16.33 -2.93
N LEU A 20 9.96 16.46 -3.29
CA LEU A 20 10.73 17.69 -3.35
C LEU A 20 10.91 18.12 -4.80
N THR A 21 10.61 19.38 -5.09
CA THR A 21 10.81 20.02 -6.39
C THR A 21 11.57 21.33 -6.22
N TYR A 22 12.52 21.62 -7.13
CA TYR A 22 13.27 22.87 -7.15
C TYR A 22 12.80 23.76 -8.31
N ALA A 23 12.33 24.96 -7.98
CA ALA A 23 12.08 26.04 -8.93
C ALA A 23 13.29 26.97 -8.95
N TYR A 24 14.21 26.73 -9.89
CA TYR A 24 15.48 27.46 -9.97
C TYR A 24 15.34 28.94 -10.33
N SER A 25 14.35 29.29 -11.16
CA SER A 25 14.02 30.68 -11.51
C SER A 25 13.75 31.53 -10.28
N ASP A 26 13.04 30.95 -9.32
CA ASP A 26 12.53 31.63 -8.14
C ASP A 26 13.41 31.37 -6.91
N SER A 27 14.46 30.55 -7.06
CA SER A 27 15.29 30.06 -5.96
C SER A 27 14.44 29.44 -4.84
N THR A 28 13.46 28.62 -5.20
CA THR A 28 12.51 28.01 -4.24
C THR A 28 12.60 26.49 -4.28
N ALA A 29 12.56 25.88 -3.10
CA ALA A 29 12.35 24.44 -2.94
C ALA A 29 11.00 24.17 -2.31
N VAL A 30 10.18 23.34 -2.95
CA VAL A 30 8.86 22.96 -2.47
C VAL A 30 8.89 21.52 -2.01
N VAL A 31 8.52 21.27 -0.76
CA VAL A 31 8.33 19.93 -0.18
C VAL A 31 6.85 19.71 0.03
N GLY A 32 6.24 18.92 -0.85
CA GLY A 32 4.83 18.56 -0.82
C GLY A 32 4.58 17.10 -0.41
N PRO A 33 3.30 16.70 -0.29
CA PRO A 33 2.92 15.30 -0.19
C PRO A 33 3.50 14.48 -1.34
N LEU A 34 3.67 13.17 -1.12
CA LEU A 34 4.15 12.26 -2.17
C LEU A 34 3.27 12.39 -3.42
N ALA A 35 3.89 12.76 -4.55
CA ALA A 35 3.18 12.93 -5.83
C ALA A 35 2.41 11.65 -6.21
N THR A 36 1.35 11.71 -7.01
CA THR A 36 0.62 10.48 -7.39
C THR A 36 1.41 9.63 -8.40
N ALA A 37 2.28 10.27 -9.18
CA ALA A 37 3.15 9.66 -10.17
C ALA A 37 4.60 10.12 -9.96
N SER A 38 5.55 9.36 -10.52
CA SER A 38 6.96 9.77 -10.53
C SER A 38 7.16 10.82 -11.63
N GLU A 39 7.63 12.00 -11.26
CA GLU A 39 7.91 13.06 -12.23
C GLU A 39 9.42 13.16 -12.50
N PRO A 40 9.84 13.34 -13.77
CA PRO A 40 11.21 13.71 -14.08
C PRO A 40 11.48 15.08 -13.45
N HIS A 41 12.60 15.23 -12.73
CA HIS A 41 13.00 16.43 -11.96
C HIS A 41 12.39 16.59 -10.57
N SER A 42 11.69 15.58 -10.06
CA SER A 42 11.27 15.51 -8.65
C SER A 42 12.12 14.53 -7.85
N TYR A 43 12.20 14.74 -6.54
CA TYR A 43 12.90 13.85 -5.61
C TYR A 43 11.95 13.36 -4.53
N ASP A 44 11.83 12.05 -4.38
CA ASP A 44 10.97 11.45 -3.37
C ASP A 44 11.73 11.29 -2.05
N LEU A 45 11.19 11.80 -0.95
CA LEU A 45 11.85 11.82 0.35
C LEU A 45 11.04 11.04 1.39
N CYS A 46 11.72 10.30 2.27
CA CYS A 46 11.10 9.82 3.50
C CYS A 46 10.87 10.98 4.47
N GLU A 47 10.04 10.78 5.50
CA GLU A 47 9.66 11.81 6.46
C GLU A 47 10.89 12.49 7.10
N ALA A 48 11.83 11.67 7.59
CA ALA A 48 13.04 12.18 8.23
C ALA A 48 13.87 13.08 7.29
N HIS A 49 14.01 12.72 6.01
CA HIS A 49 14.74 13.53 5.04
C HIS A 49 13.95 14.75 4.56
N ALA A 50 12.62 14.65 4.46
CA ALA A 50 11.77 15.79 4.16
C ALA A 50 11.91 16.86 5.26
N LEU A 51 11.84 16.47 6.53
CA LEU A 51 11.94 17.39 7.68
C LEU A 51 13.34 18.00 7.85
N ARG A 52 14.40 17.22 7.60
CA ARG A 52 15.79 17.68 7.76
C ARG A 52 16.39 18.35 6.53
N LEU A 53 15.66 18.39 5.41
CA LEU A 53 16.13 19.00 4.18
C LEU A 53 16.53 20.45 4.41
N THR A 54 17.75 20.80 4.01
CA THR A 54 18.24 22.16 3.94
C THR A 54 18.46 22.57 2.49
N VAL A 55 18.28 23.85 2.19
CA VAL A 55 18.43 24.41 0.84
C VAL A 55 19.66 25.32 0.77
N PRO A 56 20.14 25.68 -0.43
CA PRO A 56 21.21 26.64 -0.58
C PRO A 56 20.89 27.99 0.06
N LYS A 57 21.92 28.77 0.41
CA LYS A 57 21.72 30.10 1.00
C LYS A 57 20.96 31.01 0.02
N GLY A 58 20.01 31.77 0.55
CA GLY A 58 19.16 32.66 -0.24
C GLY A 58 17.99 31.98 -0.95
N TRP A 59 17.81 30.66 -0.78
CA TRP A 59 16.64 29.96 -1.27
C TRP A 59 15.51 29.95 -0.26
N GLU A 60 14.27 30.00 -0.75
CA GLU A 60 13.07 29.83 0.04
C GLU A 60 12.68 28.34 0.12
N VAL A 61 12.20 27.89 1.29
CA VAL A 61 11.65 26.55 1.47
C VAL A 61 10.17 26.65 1.78
N VAL A 62 9.34 26.11 0.89
CA VAL A 62 7.90 25.97 1.10
C VAL A 62 7.62 24.52 1.49
N ARG A 63 6.98 24.32 2.64
CA ARG A 63 6.63 22.99 3.15
C ARG A 63 5.13 22.88 3.28
N HIS A 64 4.59 21.73 2.89
CA HIS A 64 3.21 21.39 3.19
C HIS A 64 2.99 21.33 4.72
N GLU A 65 1.93 21.99 5.19
CA GLU A 65 1.49 21.94 6.58
C GLU A 65 0.63 20.68 6.79
N GLY A 66 1.23 19.61 7.31
CA GLY A 66 0.55 18.35 7.56
C GLY A 66 1.50 17.15 7.69
N ALA A 67 0.99 16.02 8.18
CA ALA A 67 1.72 14.76 8.15
C ALA A 67 1.82 14.25 6.71
N PHE A 68 2.98 13.72 6.33
CA PHE A 68 3.19 13.12 5.00
C PHE A 68 2.59 11.71 4.89
N ALA A 69 2.38 11.05 6.04
CA ALA A 69 1.72 9.76 6.10
C ALA A 69 0.21 9.93 5.87
N ALA A 70 -0.39 8.95 5.18
CA ALA A 70 -1.83 8.83 5.20
C ALA A 70 -2.30 8.73 6.67
N PRO A 71 -3.38 9.41 7.06
CA PRO A 71 -3.92 9.28 8.40
C PRO A 71 -4.26 7.80 8.64
N ASP A 72 -4.01 7.33 9.87
CA ASP A 72 -4.49 6.01 10.27
C ASP A 72 -6.02 5.96 10.11
N PRO A 73 -6.57 4.89 9.51
CA PRO A 73 -7.99 4.77 9.30
C PRO A 73 -8.71 4.76 10.64
N SER A 74 -9.79 5.52 10.73
CA SER A 74 -10.62 5.59 11.92
C SER A 74 -11.34 4.26 12.18
N ALA A 75 -11.76 4.03 13.42
CA ALA A 75 -12.52 2.83 13.79
C ALA A 75 -13.82 2.68 12.99
N ASP A 76 -14.45 3.81 12.64
CA ASP A 76 -15.69 3.85 11.85
C ASP A 76 -15.43 3.43 10.40
N GLU A 77 -14.34 3.90 9.78
CA GLU A 77 -13.94 3.48 8.44
C GLU A 77 -13.60 1.99 8.37
N LEU A 78 -12.90 1.47 9.38
CA LEU A 78 -12.61 0.04 9.48
C LEU A 78 -13.89 -0.80 9.58
N THR A 79 -14.88 -0.31 10.32
CA THR A 79 -16.20 -0.94 10.44
C THR A 79 -16.94 -0.91 9.10
N ALA A 80 -16.97 0.24 8.43
CA ALA A 80 -17.61 0.41 7.14
C ALA A 80 -16.99 -0.51 6.07
N LEU A 81 -15.66 -0.65 6.04
CA LEU A 81 -14.96 -1.59 5.15
C LEU A 81 -15.33 -3.04 5.44
N ALA A 82 -15.42 -3.43 6.72
CA ALA A 82 -15.82 -4.79 7.10
C ALA A 82 -17.26 -5.13 6.65
N GLU A 83 -18.18 -4.17 6.74
CA GLU A 83 -19.55 -4.34 6.25
C GLU A 83 -19.61 -4.42 4.72
N ALA A 84 -18.89 -3.54 4.02
CA ALA A 84 -18.82 -3.56 2.56
C ALA A 84 -18.28 -4.89 2.02
N VAL A 85 -17.23 -5.45 2.63
CA VAL A 85 -16.68 -6.77 2.26
C VAL A 85 -17.69 -7.89 2.51
N ARG A 86 -18.43 -7.85 3.63
CA ARG A 86 -19.47 -8.84 3.94
C ARG A 86 -20.58 -8.83 2.90
N GLU A 87 -21.00 -7.64 2.47
CA GLU A 87 -22.07 -7.50 1.47
C GLU A 87 -21.60 -7.93 0.07
N ALA A 88 -20.38 -7.56 -0.33
CA ALA A 88 -19.79 -8.02 -1.59
C ALA A 88 -19.71 -9.56 -1.65
N GLY A 89 -19.30 -10.21 -0.56
CA GLY A 89 -19.22 -11.67 -0.48
C GLY A 89 -20.58 -12.40 -0.48
N ARG A 90 -21.67 -11.75 -0.09
CA ARG A 90 -23.03 -12.31 -0.20
C ARG A 90 -23.51 -12.34 -1.64
N SER A 91 -23.16 -11.31 -2.42
CA SER A 91 -23.54 -11.19 -3.83
C SER A 91 -22.83 -12.20 -4.72
N ASP A 92 -21.63 -12.64 -4.34
CA ASP A 92 -20.79 -13.58 -5.10
C ASP A 92 -21.03 -15.05 -4.73
N LYS A 93 -21.88 -15.34 -3.74
CA LYS A 93 -22.21 -16.71 -3.36
C LYS A 93 -23.09 -17.34 -4.46
N PRO A 94 -22.62 -18.35 -5.21
CA PRO A 94 -23.49 -19.09 -6.11
C PRO A 94 -24.59 -19.73 -5.25
N ALA A 95 -25.83 -19.64 -5.70
CA ALA A 95 -26.93 -20.38 -5.07
C ALA A 95 -26.48 -21.83 -4.87
N PRO A 96 -26.73 -22.45 -3.69
CA PRO A 96 -26.43 -23.86 -3.52
C PRO A 96 -27.14 -24.62 -4.65
N GLY A 97 -26.34 -25.22 -5.54
CA GLY A 97 -26.86 -26.10 -6.58
C GLY A 97 -27.63 -27.25 -5.91
N PRO A 98 -28.67 -27.78 -6.57
CA PRO A 98 -29.48 -28.86 -6.00
C PRO A 98 -28.58 -30.01 -5.56
N GLU A 99 -28.73 -30.45 -4.31
CA GLU A 99 -28.03 -31.61 -3.76
C GLU A 99 -28.20 -32.81 -4.70
N PRO A 100 -27.14 -33.52 -5.11
CA PRO A 100 -27.30 -34.78 -5.80
C PRO A 100 -27.78 -35.83 -4.79
N GLU A 101 -29.09 -36.01 -4.70
CA GLU A 101 -29.69 -37.22 -4.17
C GLU A 101 -29.29 -38.40 -5.08
N GLY A 102 -28.26 -39.14 -4.69
CA GLY A 102 -27.80 -40.32 -5.40
C GLY A 102 -27.15 -41.31 -4.43
N PRO A 103 -27.61 -42.57 -4.38
CA PRO A 103 -27.19 -43.52 -3.35
C PRO A 103 -25.70 -43.85 -3.48
N SER A 104 -24.99 -43.67 -2.36
CA SER A 104 -23.61 -44.09 -2.10
C SER A 104 -23.40 -45.57 -2.45
N GLY A 105 -22.96 -45.80 -3.68
CA GLY A 105 -22.50 -47.09 -4.18
C GLY A 105 -21.11 -47.40 -3.60
N ARG A 106 -21.08 -48.40 -2.72
CA ARG A 106 -19.87 -49.04 -2.19
C ARG A 106 -18.90 -49.41 -3.32
N ARG A 107 -17.61 -49.03 -3.19
CA ARG A 107 -16.41 -49.89 -3.45
C ARG A 107 -15.12 -49.10 -3.21
N GLY A 108 -14.32 -49.61 -2.27
CA GLY A 108 -13.10 -49.00 -1.77
C GLY A 108 -11.86 -49.19 -2.65
N HIS A 109 -10.84 -48.37 -2.39
CA HIS A 109 -9.52 -48.47 -3.02
C HIS A 109 -8.37 -48.13 -2.04
N LEU A 110 -8.57 -48.29 -0.73
CA LEU A 110 -7.46 -48.22 0.22
C LEU A 110 -6.83 -49.61 0.39
N ARG A 111 -5.59 -49.75 -0.05
CA ARG A 111 -4.73 -50.90 0.27
C ARG A 111 -3.76 -50.48 1.37
N VAL A 112 -3.77 -51.20 2.49
CA VAL A 112 -2.78 -51.08 3.57
C VAL A 112 -1.56 -51.94 3.23
N LEU A 113 -0.35 -51.37 3.32
CA LEU A 113 0.91 -52.10 3.19
C LEU A 113 1.33 -52.60 4.59
N PRO A 114 1.72 -53.87 4.78
CA PRO A 114 2.27 -54.33 6.05
C PRO A 114 3.67 -53.76 6.28
N GLY A 115 3.92 -53.26 7.50
CA GLY A 115 5.22 -52.80 7.97
C GLY A 115 6.22 -53.96 8.06
N ARG A 116 7.45 -53.70 7.62
CA ARG A 116 8.57 -54.64 7.61
C ARG A 116 9.28 -54.59 8.97
N ALA A 117 9.46 -55.74 9.61
CA ALA A 117 10.41 -55.95 10.70
C ALA A 117 11.82 -56.20 10.14
#